data_AF-A0A374W560-F1
#
_entry.id   AF-A0A374W560-F1
#
_cell.length_a   1.000
_cell.length_b   1.000
_cell.length_c   1.000
_cell.angle_alpha   90.00
_cell.angle_beta   90.00
_cell.angle_gamma   90.00
#
_symmetry.space_group_name_H-M   'P 1'
#
loop_
_entity.id
_entity.type
_entity.pdbx_description
1 polymer ?
#
loop_
_entity_poly.entity_id
_entity_poly.type
_entity_poly.pdbx_seq_one_letter_code
_entity_poly.pdbx_strand_id
1 'polypeptide(L)' 'IALTRLARWYDEVDKSGFLTFGRVARSIQVHYLNIINFFERRSTNAASEAFNARIKAFRAQFRGVKDKAFFLYRLTKLYA' A
#
# COMPACT_ATOMS: atom_id res chain seq x y z
N ILE A 1 2.79 20.15 -9.55
CA ILE A 1 4.09 19.71 -8.96
C ILE A 1 4.24 18.18 -9.02
N ALA A 2 3.32 17.39 -8.44
CA ALA A 2 3.44 15.93 -8.41
C ALA A 2 3.45 15.25 -9.80
N LEU A 3 2.51 15.62 -10.67
CA LEU A 3 2.45 15.12 -12.06
C LEU A 3 3.73 15.41 -12.85
N THR A 4 4.26 16.63 -12.70
CA THR A 4 5.50 17.06 -13.36
C THR A 4 6.71 16.26 -12.88
N ARG A 5 6.76 15.90 -11.58
CA ARG A 5 7.81 15.04 -11.03
C ARG A 5 7.67 13.60 -11.52
N LEU A 6 6.45 13.08 -11.64
CA LEU A 6 6.20 11.75 -12.19
C LEU A 6 6.60 11.66 -13.66
N ALA A 7 6.29 12.69 -14.46
CA ALA A 7 6.70 12.77 -15.85
C ALA A 7 8.24 12.79 -16.01
N ARG A 8 8.95 13.56 -15.18
CA ARG A 8 10.42 13.53 -15.13
C ARG A 8 10.98 12.16 -14.74
N TRP A 9 10.34 11.48 -13.79
CA TRP A 9 10.76 10.14 -13.39
C TRP A 9 10.64 9.13 -14.54
N TYR A 10 9.57 9.19 -15.34
CA TYR A 10 9.44 8.35 -16.54
C TYR A 10 10.57 8.60 -17.55
N ASP A 11 10.90 9.87 -17.80
CA ASP A 11 12.01 10.24 -18.68
C ASP A 11 13.38 9.74 -18.17
N GLU A 12 13.61 9.82 -16.86
CA GLU A 12 14.82 9.24 -16.23
C GLU A 12 14.87 7.71 -16.33
N VAL A 13 13.73 7.04 -16.14
CA VAL A 13 13.63 5.58 -16.28
C VAL A 13 13.94 5.14 -17.71
N ASP A 14 13.35 5.80 -18.70
CA ASP A 14 13.60 5.49 -20.11
C ASP A 14 15.07 5.72 -20.48
N LYS A 15 15.67 6.83 -19.99
CA LYS A 15 17.09 7.13 -20.19
C LYS A 15 18.04 6.16 -19.47
N SER A 16 17.60 5.55 -18.37
CA SER A 16 18.44 4.63 -17.59
C SER A 16 18.74 3.32 -18.31
N GLY A 17 17.91 2.92 -19.29
CA GLY A 17 18.06 1.66 -20.04
C GLY A 17 17.81 0.39 -19.22
N PHE A 18 17.44 0.50 -17.93
CA PHE A 18 17.18 -0.66 -17.08
C PHE A 18 15.81 -1.28 -17.38
N LEU A 19 15.81 -2.44 -18.04
CA LEU A 19 14.59 -3.20 -18.38
C LEU A 19 13.75 -3.58 -17.14
N THR A 20 14.37 -3.72 -15.96
CA THR A 20 13.70 -4.01 -14.69
C THR A 20 12.72 -2.91 -14.28
N PHE A 21 13.01 -1.65 -14.62
CA PHE A 21 12.12 -0.53 -14.35
C PHE A 21 10.91 -0.51 -15.27
N GLY A 22 10.95 -1.15 -16.43
CA GLY A 22 9.78 -1.28 -17.32
C GLY A 22 8.58 -1.93 -16.62
N ARG A 23 8.81 -2.90 -15.71
CA ARG A 23 7.73 -3.52 -14.92
C ARG A 23 7.16 -2.56 -13.88
N VAL A 24 8.00 -1.76 -13.25
CA VAL A 24 7.60 -0.74 -12.27
C VAL A 24 6.80 0.36 -12.96
N ALA A 25 7.30 0.88 -14.09
CA ALA A 25 6.65 1.88 -14.93
C ALA A 25 5.25 1.44 -15.36
N ARG A 26 5.10 0.18 -15.80
CA ARG A 26 3.80 -0.41 -16.17
C ARG A 26 2.84 -0.49 -14.98
N SER A 27 3.33 -0.88 -13.80
CA SER A 27 2.51 -0.93 -12.58
C SER A 27 1.97 0.46 -12.20
N ILE A 28 2.83 1.48 -12.29
CA ILE A 28 2.44 2.88 -12.03
C ILE A 28 1.40 3.34 -13.07
N GLN A 29 1.55 2.99 -14.35
CA GLN A 29 0.56 3.31 -15.38
C GLN A 29 -0.80 2.65 -15.09
N VAL A 30 -0.82 1.38 -14.72
CA VAL A 30 -2.07 0.64 -14.39
C VAL A 30 -2.81 1.31 -13.22
N HIS A 31 -2.08 1.85 -12.25
CA HIS A 31 -2.66 2.49 -11.06
C HIS A 31 -2.65 4.02 -11.09
N TYR A 32 -2.44 4.62 -12.28
CA TYR A 32 -2.20 6.06 -12.44
C TYR A 32 -3.29 6.93 -11.81
N LEU A 33 -4.57 6.61 -12.03
CA LEU A 33 -5.70 7.36 -11.47
C LEU A 33 -5.72 7.35 -9.95
N ASN A 34 -5.39 6.22 -9.32
CA ASN A 34 -5.32 6.11 -7.86
C ASN A 34 -4.17 6.95 -7.29
N ILE A 35 -3.03 6.95 -7.99
CA ILE A 35 -1.84 7.74 -7.63
C ILE A 35 -2.14 9.24 -7.72
N ILE A 36 -2.82 9.69 -8.78
CA ILE A 36 -3.22 11.09 -8.92
C ILE A 36 -4.22 11.49 -7.83
N ASN A 37 -5.24 10.66 -7.60
CA ASN A 37 -6.25 10.91 -6.58
C ASN A 37 -5.64 11.11 -5.18
N PHE A 38 -4.51 10.47 -4.87
CA PHE A 38 -3.78 10.73 -3.63
C PHE A 38 -3.27 12.18 -3.54
N PHE A 39 -2.75 12.76 -4.63
CA PHE A 39 -2.25 14.13 -4.60
C PHE A 39 -3.34 15.18 -4.43
N GLU A 40 -4.57 14.88 -4.84
CA GLU A 40 -5.73 15.76 -4.65
C GLU A 40 -6.40 15.55 -3.29
N ARG A 41 -6.75 14.30 -2.96
CA ARG A 41 -7.58 13.99 -1.78
C ARG A 41 -6.76 13.70 -0.53
N ARG A 42 -5.45 13.46 -0.68
CA ARG A 42 -4.53 13.00 0.39
C ARG A 42 -5.02 11.77 1.15
N SER A 43 -5.97 11.02 0.57
CA SER A 43 -6.44 9.77 1.13
C SER A 43 -5.43 8.68 0.80
N THR A 44 -4.87 8.06 1.82
CA THR A 44 -3.78 7.08 1.72
C THR A 44 -4.20 5.78 2.40
N ASN A 45 -3.69 4.66 1.88
CA ASN A 45 -3.87 3.33 2.45
C ASN A 45 -3.11 3.15 3.79
N ALA A 46 -2.37 4.16 4.27
CA ALA A 46 -1.54 4.07 5.46
C ALA A 46 -2.33 3.67 6.72
N ALA A 47 -3.56 4.17 6.90
CA ALA A 47 -4.41 3.78 8.03
C ALA A 47 -4.76 2.28 7.96
N SER A 48 -5.12 1.79 6.78
CA SER A 48 -5.41 0.38 6.53
C SER A 48 -4.17 -0.51 6.64
N GLU A 49 -3.00 -0.04 6.21
CA GLU A 49 -1.71 -0.73 6.37
C GLU A 49 -1.30 -0.82 7.84
N ALA A 50 -1.44 0.26 8.59
CA ALA A 50 -1.20 0.28 10.03
C ALA A 50 -2.15 -0.66 10.78
N PHE A 51 -3.42 -0.70 10.40
CA PHE A 51 -4.39 -1.64 10.94
C PHE A 51 -4.01 -3.10 10.63
N ASN A 52 -3.65 -3.40 9.37
CA ASN A 52 -3.16 -4.72 8.98
C ASN A 52 -1.88 -5.13 9.75
N ALA A 53 -0.98 -4.19 10.03
CA ALA A 53 0.20 -4.43 10.84
C ALA A 53 -0.17 -4.79 12.30
N ARG A 54 -1.13 -4.08 12.90
CA ARG A 54 -1.65 -4.40 14.25
C ARG A 54 -2.28 -5.80 14.30
N ILE A 55 -3.08 -6.16 13.29
CA ILE A 55 -3.68 -7.51 13.19
C ILE A 55 -2.59 -8.58 13.05
N LYS A 56 -1.57 -8.36 12.21
CA LYS A 56 -0.44 -9.30 12.06
C LYS A 56 0.31 -9.49 13.37
N ALA A 57 0.61 -8.41 14.09
CA ALA A 57 1.28 -8.46 15.39
C ALA A 57 0.43 -9.21 16.44
N PHE A 58 -0.87 -8.90 16.52
CA PHE A 58 -1.81 -9.60 17.39
C PHE A 58 -1.85 -11.10 17.08
N ARG A 59 -1.96 -11.49 15.81
CA ARG A 59 -1.93 -12.90 15.40
C ARG A 59 -0.61 -13.61 15.75
N ALA A 60 0.53 -12.92 15.65
CA ALA A 60 1.83 -13.48 15.97
C ALA A 60 1.96 -13.84 17.46
N GLN A 61 1.35 -13.05 18.35
CA GLN A 61 1.34 -13.34 19.80
C GLN A 61 0.69 -14.68 20.13
N PHE A 62 -0.35 -15.08 19.39
CA PHE A 62 -1.08 -16.34 19.60
C PHE A 62 -0.56 -17.49 18.73
N ARG A 63 0.58 -17.31 18.04
CA ARG A 63 1.16 -18.30 17.11
C ARG A 63 0.16 -18.82 16.07
N GLY A 64 -0.73 -17.94 15.61
CA GLY A 64 -1.79 -18.26 14.66
C GLY A 64 -3.20 -18.03 15.20
N VAL A 65 -4.19 -18.54 14.48
CA VAL A 65 -5.62 -18.41 14.83
C VAL A 65 -6.22 -19.80 14.83
N LYS A 66 -6.55 -20.34 16.02
CA LYS A 66 -7.28 -21.61 16.15
C LYS A 66 -8.79 -21.42 16.06
N ASP A 67 -9.31 -20.37 16.72
CA ASP A 67 -10.73 -20.02 16.71
C ASP A 67 -10.90 -18.64 16.07
N LYS A 68 -11.58 -18.60 14.92
CA LYS A 68 -11.82 -17.37 14.16
C LYS A 68 -12.84 -16.47 14.85
N ALA A 69 -13.88 -17.02 15.47
CA ALA A 69 -14.91 -16.25 16.14
C ALA A 69 -14.33 -15.54 17.37
N PHE A 70 -13.56 -16.26 18.18
CA PHE A 70 -12.88 -15.68 19.34
C PHE A 70 -11.82 -14.64 18.93
N PHE A 71 -11.07 -14.90 17.85
CA PHE A 71 -10.10 -13.94 17.33
C PHE A 71 -10.75 -12.63 16.88
N LEU A 72 -11.85 -12.70 16.14
CA LEU A 72 -12.62 -11.52 15.71
C LEU A 72 -13.21 -10.77 16.90
N TYR A 73 -13.75 -11.48 17.90
CA TYR A 73 -14.23 -10.87 19.14
C TYR A 73 -13.14 -10.08 19.88
N ARG A 74 -11.92 -10.61 19.96
CA ARG A 74 -10.79 -9.92 20.61
C ARG A 74 -10.30 -8.73 19.80
N LEU A 75 -10.27 -8.88 18.48
CA LEU A 75 -9.82 -7.84 17.55
C LEU A 75 -10.76 -6.63 17.61
N THR A 76 -12.07 -6.85 17.62
CA THR A 76 -13.05 -5.76 17.80
C THR A 76 -12.91 -5.11 19.17
N LYS A 77 -12.78 -5.87 20.25
CA LYS A 77 -12.61 -5.30 21.60
C LYS A 77 -11.34 -4.47 21.81
N LEU A 78 -10.28 -4.69 21.01
CA LEU A 78 -9.00 -3.99 21.16
C LEU A 78 -8.82 -2.83 20.18
N TYR A 79 -9.48 -2.86 19.02
CA TYR A 79 -9.18 -1.96 17.91
C TYR A 79 -10.41 -1.34 17.24
N ALA A 80 -11.63 -1.61 17.72
CA ALA A 80 -12.89 -0.98 17.29
C ALA A 80 -13.58 -0.33 18.49
#